data_AF-A0A3D5RVA1-F1
#
_entry.id   AF-A0A3D5RVA1-F1
#
_cell.length_a   1.000
_cell.length_b   1.000
_cell.length_c   1.000
_cell.angle_alpha   90.00
_cell.angle_beta   90.00
_cell.angle_gamma   90.00
#
_symmetry.space_group_name_H-M   'P 1'
#
loop_
_entity.id
_entity.type
_entity.pdbx_description
1 polymer ?
#
loop_
_entity_poly.entity_id
_entity_poly.type
_entity_poly.pdbx_seq_one_letter_code
_entity_poly.pdbx_strand_id
1 'polypeptide(L)'
;MTVLYFSWVKEKVGFSKETVTPPPGVTTISELIDWLVERSPGHAAAFAERKLIKSAVEQVHVDHSAKINNASEVAFFPPVTGG
;
A
#
# COMPACT_ATOMS: atom_id res chain seq x y z
N MET A 1 11.08 -1.28 -5.40
CA MET A 1 10.43 -1.46 -4.08
C MET A 1 9.47 -2.64 -4.15
N THR A 2 9.40 -3.45 -3.11
CA THR A 2 8.42 -4.53 -2.95
C THR A 2 7.19 -3.97 -2.23
N VAL A 3 6.00 -4.24 -2.75
CA VAL A 3 4.73 -3.93 -2.09
C VAL A 3 4.06 -5.22 -1.67
N LEU A 4 3.66 -5.30 -0.40
CA LEU A 4 2.97 -6.44 0.20
C LEU A 4 1.51 -6.09 0.48
N TYR A 5 0.61 -7.03 0.19
CA TYR A 5 -0.83 -6.87 0.41
C TYR A 5 -1.36 -8.00 1.30
N PHE A 6 -2.20 -7.64 2.26
CA PHE A 6 -2.78 -8.60 3.22
C PHE A 6 -4.31 -8.52 3.25
N SER A 7 -4.95 -9.62 3.69
CA SER A 7 -6.41 -9.71 3.89
C SER A 7 -7.19 -9.21 2.66
N TRP A 8 -8.26 -8.41 2.84
CA TRP A 8 -9.10 -7.94 1.73
C TRP A 8 -8.32 -7.14 0.69
N VAL A 9 -7.22 -6.50 1.07
CA VAL A 9 -6.38 -5.74 0.13
C VAL A 9 -5.77 -6.71 -0.88
N LYS A 10 -5.20 -7.83 -0.40
CA LYS A 10 -4.71 -8.92 -1.24
C LYS A 10 -5.81 -9.50 -2.12
N GLU A 11 -7.00 -9.75 -1.55
CA GLU A 11 -8.12 -10.35 -2.29
C GLU A 11 -8.59 -9.46 -3.43
N LYS A 12 -8.64 -8.14 -3.20
CA LYS A 12 -9.05 -7.16 -4.20
C LYS A 12 -7.96 -6.91 -5.25
N VAL A 13 -6.68 -6.86 -4.85
CA VAL A 13 -5.55 -6.69 -5.78
C VAL A 13 -5.31 -7.96 -6.60
N GLY A 14 -5.56 -9.15 -6.04
CA GLY A 14 -5.43 -10.45 -6.69
C GLY A 14 -4.10 -11.16 -6.46
N PHE A 15 -3.15 -10.53 -5.76
CA PHE A 15 -1.85 -11.10 -5.43
C PHE A 15 -1.33 -10.54 -4.09
N SER A 16 -0.47 -11.30 -3.41
CA SER A 16 0.07 -10.93 -2.09
C SER A 16 1.27 -10.01 -2.14
N LYS A 17 1.97 -9.94 -3.28
CA LYS A 17 3.13 -9.09 -3.46
C LYS A 17 3.36 -8.73 -4.91
N GLU A 18 4.01 -7.60 -5.13
CA GLU A 18 4.57 -7.21 -6.42
C GLU A 18 5.83 -6.36 -6.24
N THR A 19 6.62 -6.28 -7.31
CA THR A 19 7.77 -5.36 -7.39
C THR A 19 7.39 -4.18 -8.27
N VAL A 20 7.60 -2.97 -7.75
CA VAL A 20 7.17 -1.73 -8.38
C VAL A 20 8.30 -0.69 -8.42
N THR A 21 8.21 0.20 -9.41
CA THR A 21 9.11 1.34 -9.59
C THR A 21 8.25 2.61 -9.74
N PRO A 22 7.83 3.24 -8.64
CA PRO A 22 7.04 4.47 -8.69
C PRO A 22 7.83 5.61 -9.33
N PRO A 23 7.18 6.58 -9.98
CA PRO A 23 7.86 7.75 -10.52
C PRO A 23 8.48 8.60 -9.41
N PRO A 24 9.50 9.44 -9.71
CA PRO A 24 10.22 10.22 -8.70
C PRO A 24 9.37 11.17 -7.84
N GLY A 25 8.18 11.54 -8.30
CA GLY A 25 7.24 12.38 -7.55
C GLY A 25 6.47 11.64 -6.45
N VAL A 26 6.56 10.31 -6.38
CA VAL A 26 5.89 9.49 -5.36
C VAL A 26 6.84 9.33 -4.16
N THR A 27 6.63 10.15 -3.13
CA THR A 27 7.54 10.28 -1.98
C THR A 27 6.90 9.87 -0.65
N THR A 28 5.59 9.68 -0.62
CA THR A 28 4.80 9.33 0.58
C THR A 28 3.97 8.08 0.36
N ILE A 29 3.51 7.48 1.46
CA ILE A 29 2.52 6.39 1.42
C ILE A 29 1.25 6.83 0.70
N SER A 30 0.79 8.06 0.94
CA SER A 30 -0.36 8.62 0.25
C SER A 30 -0.12 8.61 -1.27
N GLU A 31 0.92 9.28 -1.74
CA GLU A 31 1.22 9.33 -3.17
C GLU A 31 1.42 7.95 -3.80
N LEU A 32 1.94 6.98 -3.04
CA LEU A 32 2.08 5.60 -3.50
C LEU A 32 0.72 4.94 -3.70
N ILE A 33 -0.22 5.11 -2.77
CA ILE A 33 -1.59 4.60 -2.95
C ILE A 33 -2.22 5.25 -4.18
N ASP A 34 -2.10 6.57 -4.35
CA ASP A 34 -2.68 7.30 -5.49
C ASP A 34 -2.13 6.78 -6.82
N TRP A 35 -0.82 6.49 -6.87
CA TRP A 35 -0.22 5.86 -8.03
C TRP A 35 -0.67 4.41 -8.24
N LEU A 36 -0.81 3.61 -7.18
CA LEU A 36 -1.24 2.21 -7.28
C LEU A 36 -2.68 2.08 -7.78
N VAL A 37 -3.61 2.94 -7.32
CA VAL A 37 -5.02 2.86 -7.74
C VAL A 37 -5.21 3.06 -9.24
N GLU A 38 -4.32 3.80 -9.90
CA GLU A 38 -4.34 4.01 -11.35
C GLU A 38 -3.88 2.78 -12.15
N ARG A 39 -3.19 1.83 -11.51
CA ARG A 39 -2.57 0.69 -12.22
C ARG A 39 -3.53 -0.45 -12.52
N SER A 40 -4.57 -0.65 -11.71
CA SER A 40 -5.59 -1.65 -12.02
C SER A 40 -6.91 -1.42 -11.27
N PRO A 41 -8.04 -1.95 -11.78
CA PRO A 41 -9.31 -1.94 -11.07
C PRO A 41 -9.24 -2.59 -9.68
N GLY A 42 -8.38 -3.61 -9.52
CA GLY A 42 -8.17 -4.30 -8.25
C GLY A 42 -7.53 -3.39 -7.19
N HIS A 43 -6.52 -2.60 -7.57
CA HIS A 43 -5.94 -1.59 -6.67
C HIS A 43 -6.96 -0.52 -6.31
N ALA A 44 -7.68 0.02 -7.29
CA ALA A 44 -8.73 1.01 -7.04
C ALA A 44 -9.78 0.50 -6.04
N ALA A 45 -10.24 -0.75 -6.20
CA ALA A 45 -11.17 -1.37 -5.27
C ALA A 45 -10.57 -1.61 -3.88
N ALA A 46 -9.29 -1.98 -3.80
CA ALA A 46 -8.57 -2.25 -2.56
C ALA A 46 -8.43 -1.02 -1.67
N PHE A 47 -8.16 0.13 -2.28
CA PHE A 47 -7.93 1.40 -1.59
C PHE A 47 -9.15 2.34 -1.57
N ALA A 48 -10.32 1.89 -2.02
CA ALA A 48 -11.56 2.68 -2.02
C ALA A 48 -11.90 3.26 -0.63
N GLU A 49 -11.64 2.50 0.44
CA GLU A 49 -11.79 2.94 1.83
C GLU A 49 -10.43 3.27 2.47
N ARG A 50 -9.71 4.21 1.86
CA ARG A 50 -8.33 4.58 2.24
C ARG A 50 -8.13 4.78 3.74
N LYS A 51 -9.09 5.39 4.45
CA LYS A 51 -9.00 5.66 5.90
C LYS A 51 -8.87 4.40 6.76
N LEU A 52 -9.33 3.26 6.27
CA LEU A 52 -9.23 1.97 6.97
C LEU A 52 -7.89 1.28 6.70
N ILE A 53 -7.18 1.68 5.65
CA ILE A 53 -5.92 1.04 5.27
C ILE A 53 -4.78 1.50 6.18
N LYS A 54 -4.11 0.52 6.78
CA LYS A 54 -2.86 0.68 7.51
C LYS A 54 -1.69 0.36 6.61
N SER A 55 -0.55 0.97 6.94
CA SER A 55 0.66 0.86 6.17
C SER A 55 1.86 0.58 7.06
N ALA A 56 2.84 -0.12 6.51
CA ALA A 56 4.15 -0.25 7.11
C ALA A 56 5.24 0.02 6.07
N VAL A 57 6.34 0.61 6.52
CA VAL A 57 7.58 0.80 5.75
C VAL A 57 8.68 0.07 6.51
N GLU A 58 9.40 -0.83 5.84
CA GLU A 58 10.44 -1.66 6.50
C GLU A 58 9.93 -2.33 7.80
N GLN A 59 8.73 -2.92 7.74
CA GLN A 59 8.04 -3.58 8.86
C GLN A 59 7.66 -2.66 10.04
N VAL A 60 7.81 -1.35 9.92
CA VAL A 60 7.40 -0.36 10.91
C VAL A 60 6.09 0.29 10.49
N HIS A 61 5.08 0.28 11.38
CA HIS A 61 3.81 0.96 11.13
C HIS A 61 4.00 2.46 10.95
N VAL A 62 3.36 3.00 9.92
CA VAL A 62 3.40 4.42 9.60
C VAL A 62 2.03 4.95 9.18
N ASP A 63 1.84 6.25 9.30
CA ASP A 63 0.68 6.93 8.73
C ASP A 63 0.89 7.23 7.23
N HIS A 64 -0.16 7.73 6.57
CA HIS A 64 -0.14 7.97 5.11
C HIS A 64 0.76 9.14 4.68
N SER A 65 1.15 10.03 5.59
CA SER A 65 2.07 11.14 5.29
C SER A 65 3.54 10.72 5.37
N ALA A 66 3.83 9.54 5.91
CA ALA A 66 5.18 9.04 6.05
C ALA A 66 5.91 8.92 4.70
N LYS A 67 7.18 9.30 4.73
CA LYS A 67 8.06 9.26 3.55
C LYS A 67 8.47 7.83 3.23
N ILE A 68 8.52 7.52 1.95
CA ILE A 68 8.94 6.20 1.42
C ILE A 68 10.21 6.28 0.57
N ASN A 69 10.91 7.43 0.61
CA ASN A 69 12.12 7.64 -0.17
C ASN A 69 13.15 6.55 0.17
N ASN A 70 13.57 5.78 -0.84
CA ASN A 70 14.48 4.64 -0.72
C ASN A 70 13.95 3.44 0.09
N ALA A 71 12.64 3.37 0.35
CA ALA A 71 12.04 2.19 0.94
C ALA A 71 12.21 0.99 -0.01
N SER A 72 12.69 -0.12 0.53
CA SER A 72 12.77 -1.40 -0.16
C SER A 72 11.46 -2.17 -0.02
N GLU A 73 10.75 -2.00 1.09
CA GLU A 73 9.47 -2.67 1.38
C GLU A 73 8.39 -1.72 1.91
N VAL A 74 7.18 -1.85 1.35
CA VAL A 74 5.95 -1.25 1.88
C VAL A 74 4.86 -2.31 1.98
N ALA A 75 4.09 -2.30 3.07
CA ALA A 75 2.96 -3.19 3.26
C ALA A 75 1.64 -2.41 3.40
N PHE A 76 0.56 -2.96 2.86
CA PHE A 76 -0.80 -2.47 3.02
C PHE A 76 -1.72 -3.56 3.59
N PHE A 77 -2.42 -3.21 4.65
CA PHE A 77 -3.28 -4.14 5.37
C PHE A 77 -4.45 -3.41 6.03
N PRO A 78 -5.58 -4.07 6.23
CA PRO A 78 -6.68 -3.52 7.01
C PRO A 78 -6.31 -3.34 8.49
N PRO A 79 -7.14 -2.64 9.30
CA PRO A 79 -6.96 -2.66 10.73
C PRO A 79 -7.13 -4.11 11.20
N VAL A 80 -6.21 -4.60 12.02
CA VAL A 80 -6.34 -5.93 12.62
C VAL A 80 -7.51 -5.84 13.60
N THR A 81 -8.66 -6.43 13.24
CA THR A 81 -9.73 -6.70 14.20
C THR A 81 -9.25 -7.87 15.04
N GLY A 82 -8.54 -7.57 16.13
CA GLY A 82 -8.26 -8.58 17.14
C GLY A 82 -9.57 -9.13 17.70
N GLY A 83 -9.66 -10.46 17.80
CA GLY A 83 -10.49 -11.11 18.80
C GLY A 83 -9.82 -11.05 20.16
#